data_AF-A0A7C2Y6F0-F1
#
_entry.id   AF-A0A7C2Y6F0-F1
#
_cell.length_a   1.000
_cell.length_b   1.000
_cell.length_c   1.000
_cell.angle_alpha   90.00
_cell.angle_beta   90.00
_cell.angle_gamma   90.00
#
_symmetry.space_group_name_H-M   'P 1'
#
loop_
_entity.id
_entity.type
_entity.pdbx_description
1 polymer ?
#
loop_
_entity_poly.entity_id
_entity_poly.type
_entity_poly.pdbx_seq_one_letter_code
_entity_poly.pdbx_strand_id
1 'polypeptide(L)' 'MAREFLSSRGIAFEERNIRTNPEFIRELVEDHRSRSTPTLVVDARVIMGFDPVEYDSALRSI' A
#
# COMPACT_ATOMS: atom_id res chain seq x y z
N MET A 1 0.95 -10.74 -2.07
CA MET A 1 2.35 -10.43 -2.41
C MET A 1 2.87 -9.22 -1.63
N ALA A 2 2.20 -8.06 -1.69
CA ALA A 2 2.63 -6.86 -0.96
C ALA A 2 2.72 -7.06 0.57
N ARG A 3 1.68 -7.63 1.19
CA ARG A 3 1.66 -7.91 2.64
C ARG A 3 2.83 -8.82 3.04
N GLU A 4 3.00 -9.93 2.34
CA GLU A 4 4.06 -10.91 2.63
C GLU A 4 5.46 -10.31 2.44
N PHE A 5 5.65 -9.46 1.41
CA PHE A 5 6.88 -8.73 1.18
C PHE A 5 7.24 -7.83 2.38
N LEU A 6 6.28 -7.06 2.89
CA LEU A 6 6.49 -6.18 4.06
C LEU A 6 6.74 -7.01 5.33
N SER A 7 5.91 -8.03 5.59
CA SER A 7 6.05 -8.92 6.75
C SER A 7 7.39 -9.64 6.79
N SER A 8 7.86 -10.19 5.65
CA SER A 8 9.14 -10.90 5.57
C SER A 8 10.37 -10.02 5.84
N ARG A 9 10.21 -8.70 5.70
CA ARG A 9 11.25 -7.70 5.99
C ARG A 9 11.11 -7.08 7.38
N GLY A 10 10.13 -7.54 8.17
CA GLY A 10 9.86 -7.01 9.51
C GLY A 10 9.36 -5.56 9.49
N ILE A 11 8.81 -5.09 8.36
CA ILE A 11 8.29 -3.73 8.23
C ILE A 11 6.90 -3.70 8.86
N ALA A 12 6.70 -2.77 9.80
CA ALA A 12 5.38 -2.52 10.37
C ALA A 12 4.49 -1.79 9.35
N PHE A 13 3.25 -2.24 9.20
CA PHE A 13 2.26 -1.61 8.32
C PHE A 13 0.85 -1.77 8.90
N GLU A 14 -0.03 -0.84 8.55
CA GLU A 14 -1.47 -0.98 8.75
C GLU A 14 -2.07 -1.61 7.48
N GLU A 15 -2.93 -2.63 7.64
CA GLU A 15 -3.70 -3.15 6.53
C GLU A 15 -5.10 -2.53 6.47
N ARG A 16 -5.38 -1.83 5.37
CA ARG A 16 -6.72 -1.31 5.06
C ARG A 16 -7.46 -2.22 4.07
N ASN A 17 -8.22 -3.18 4.60
CA ASN A 17 -8.96 -4.13 3.77
C ASN A 17 -10.28 -3.53 3.23
N ILE A 18 -10.27 -3.19 1.95
CA ILE A 18 -11.42 -2.60 1.25
C ILE A 18 -12.63 -3.52 1.13
N ARG A 19 -12.47 -4.85 1.31
CA ARG A 19 -13.58 -5.80 1.23
C ARG A 19 -14.45 -5.78 2.49
N THR A 20 -13.91 -5.29 3.60
CA THR A 20 -14.56 -5.34 4.91
C THR A 20 -14.91 -3.95 5.44
N ASN A 21 -14.37 -2.88 4.85
CA ASN A 21 -14.64 -1.51 5.26
C ASN A 21 -14.84 -0.60 4.03
N PRO A 22 -16.07 -0.12 3.76
CA PRO A 22 -16.37 0.78 2.66
C PRO A 22 -15.59 2.10 2.68
N GLU A 23 -15.24 2.61 3.86
CA GLU A 23 -14.45 3.85 3.97
C GLU A 23 -13.05 3.69 3.38
N PHE A 24 -12.47 2.49 3.44
CA PHE A 24 -11.18 2.21 2.79
C PHE A 24 -11.28 2.17 1.26
N ILE A 25 -12.45 1.84 0.69
CA ILE A 25 -12.67 2.01 -0.76
C ILE A 25 -12.67 3.49 -1.11
N ARG A 26 -13.37 4.30 -0.31
CA ARG A 26 -13.45 5.74 -0.51
C ARG A 26 -12.06 6.38 -0.45
N GLU A 27 -11.31 6.11 0.60
CA GLU A 27 -9.93 6.59 0.76
C GLU A 27 -9.03 6.18 -0.41
N LEU A 28 -9.09 4.89 -0.83
CA LEU A 28 -8.31 4.39 -1.95
C LEU A 28 -8.55 5.19 -3.24
N VAL A 29 -9.81 5.54 -3.52
CA VAL A 29 -10.21 6.20 -4.77
C VAL A 29 -10.11 7.73 -4.70
N GLU A 30 -10.56 8.33 -3.60
CA GLU A 30 -10.66 9.78 -3.44
C GLU A 30 -9.32 10.38 -3.04
N ASP A 31 -8.66 9.80 -2.02
CA ASP A 31 -7.46 10.36 -1.43
C ASP A 31 -6.21 9.90 -2.18
N HIS A 32 -6.14 8.60 -2.48
CA HIS A 32 -4.96 7.98 -3.11
C HIS A 32 -5.04 7.87 -4.64
N ARG A 33 -6.19 8.22 -5.24
CA ARG A 33 -6.43 8.15 -6.70
C ARG A 33 -6.17 6.76 -7.31
N SER A 34 -6.22 5.72 -6.49
CA SER A 34 -6.04 4.33 -6.91
C SER A 34 -7.39 3.63 -7.07
N ARG A 35 -7.43 2.60 -7.91
CA ARG A 35 -8.63 1.76 -8.13
C ARG A 35 -8.32 0.27 -8.05
N SER A 36 -7.14 -0.10 -7.57
CA SER A 36 -6.69 -1.48 -7.52
C SER A 36 -5.98 -1.81 -6.21
N THR A 37 -6.08 -3.08 -5.83
CA THR A 37 -5.29 -3.65 -4.73
C THR A 37 -4.23 -4.59 -5.30
N PRO A 38 -3.02 -4.66 -4.68
CA PRO A 38 -2.59 -3.82 -3.55
C PRO A 38 -2.30 -2.38 -3.99
N THR A 39 -2.42 -1.43 -3.07
CA THR A 39 -1.87 -0.07 -3.20
C THR A 39 -1.08 0.20 -1.93
N LEU A 40 0.18 0.57 -2.06
CA LEU A 40 1.04 0.97 -0.95
C LEU A 40 1.02 2.49 -0.84
N VAL A 41 0.77 3.00 0.36
CA VAL A 41 0.90 4.41 0.71
C VAL A 41 2.03 4.52 1.71
N VAL A 42 3.05 5.30 1.36
CA VAL A 42 4.21 5.58 2.23
C VAL A 42 4.53 7.06 2.11
N ASP A 43 4.42 7.79 3.23
CA ASP A 43 4.41 9.25 3.28
C ASP A 43 3.43 9.86 2.25
N ALA A 44 3.95 10.62 1.29
CA ALA A 44 3.18 11.22 0.20
C ALA A 44 3.20 10.40 -1.10
N ARG A 45 3.79 9.20 -1.10
CA ARG A 45 3.89 8.33 -2.27
C ARG A 45 2.78 7.29 -2.28
N VAL A 46 2.10 7.18 -3.42
CA VAL A 46 1.11 6.14 -3.69
C VAL A 46 1.65 5.24 -4.80
N ILE A 47 1.81 3.95 -4.50
CA ILE A 47 2.26 2.93 -5.45
C ILE A 47 1.10 2.00 -5.72
N MET A 48 0.63 1.98 -6.97
CA MET A 48 -0.48 1.13 -7.41
C MET A 48 0.04 -0.21 -7.90
N GLY A 49 -0.50 -1.31 -7.37
CA GLY A 49 -0.02 -2.65 -7.63
C GLY A 49 1.16 -3.04 -6.75
N PHE A 50 1.87 -4.08 -7.19
CA PHE A 50 3.03 -4.61 -6.49
C PHE A 50 4.21 -4.74 -7.45
N ASP A 51 5.23 -3.92 -7.22
CA ASP A 51 6.56 -4.05 -7.80
C ASP A 51 7.59 -4.05 -6.65
N PRO A 52 8.36 -5.14 -6.45
CA PRO A 52 9.28 -5.23 -5.32
C PRO A 52 10.43 -4.22 -5.38
N VAL A 53 10.84 -3.77 -6.58
CA VAL A 53 11.90 -2.76 -6.76
C VAL A 53 11.36 -1.37 -6.41
N GLU A 54 10.13 -1.06 -6.81
CA GLU A 54 9.47 0.20 -6.46
C GLU A 54 9.19 0.30 -4.95
N TYR A 55 8.74 -0.80 -4.34
CA TYR A 55 8.55 -0.89 -2.90
C TYR A 55 9.88 -0.69 -2.17
N ASP A 56 10.96 -1.35 -2.60
CA ASP A 56 12.29 -1.16 -2.03
C ASP A 56 12.78 0.29 -2.15
N SER A 57 12.56 0.92 -3.30
CA SER A 57 12.94 2.32 -3.50
C SER A 57 12.20 3.26 -2.55
N ALA A 58 10.89 3.06 -2.39
CA ALA A 58 10.06 3.90 -1.54
C ALA A 58 10.37 3.71 -0.04
N LEU A 59 10.64 2.47 0.38
CA LEU A 59 10.89 2.12 1.78
C LEU A 59 12.34 2.38 2.24
N ARG A 60 13.28 2.68 1.33
CA ARG A 60 14.66 3.10 1.69
C ARG A 60 14.75 4.55 2.20
N SER A 61 13.70 5.34 2.02
CA SER A 61 13.68 6.76 2.34
C SER A 61 13.07 7.08 3.71
N ILE A 62 12.78 6.04 4.50
CA ILE A 62 12.15 6.09 5.82
C ILE A 62 13.01 5.41 6.88
#